data_AF-A0A8T5KZ99-F1
#
_entry.id   AF-A0A8T5KZ99-F1
#
_cell.length_a   1.000
_cell.length_b   1.000
_cell.length_c   1.000
_cell.angle_alpha   90.00
_cell.angle_beta   90.00
_cell.angle_gamma   90.00
#
_symmetry.space_group_name_H-M   'P 1'
#
loop_
_entity.id
_entity.type
_entity.pdbx_description
1 polymer ?
#
loop_
_entity_poly.entity_id
_entity_poly.type
_entity_poly.pdbx_seq_one_letter_code
_entity_poly.pdbx_strand_id
1 'polypeptide(L)'
;MAEKKGNYIERRNDILNYLNAAGGFGIPVQVVKSLSEKFKVTERQIYKDIEIVIRQIAFPEIEKLSKKFILSFEVSMRAAHRLILSQDQNIQAKGISLLNQTISNFTDFLEKFGLKSKIADEHNLNVKNYVFKIITEKKED
;
A
#
# COMPACT_ATOMS: atom_id res chain seq x y z
N MET A 1 17.55 -41.50 1.75
CA MET A 1 16.46 -40.67 2.29
C MET A 1 16.16 -39.58 1.28
N ALA A 2 14.98 -39.58 0.66
CA ALA A 2 14.61 -38.55 -0.30
C ALA A 2 14.24 -37.27 0.45
N GLU A 3 15.06 -36.22 0.34
CA GLU A 3 14.73 -34.90 0.87
C GLU A 3 13.41 -34.43 0.22
N LYS A 4 12.40 -34.15 1.06
CA LYS A 4 11.15 -33.51 0.61
C LYS A 4 11.52 -32.19 -0.06
N LYS A 5 11.44 -32.14 -1.40
CA LYS A 5 11.48 -30.88 -2.15
C LYS A 5 10.44 -29.95 -1.52
N GLY A 6 10.89 -28.78 -1.02
CA GLY A 6 10.02 -27.84 -0.30
C GLY A 6 8.73 -27.59 -1.07
N ASN A 7 7.59 -27.85 -0.41
CA ASN A 7 6.27 -27.82 -0.99
C ASN A 7 6.03 -26.45 -1.64
N TYR A 8 5.88 -26.42 -2.97
CA TYR A 8 5.74 -25.16 -3.71
C TYR A 8 4.49 -24.37 -3.28
N ILE A 9 3.48 -25.07 -2.75
CA ILE A 9 2.26 -24.46 -2.22
C ILE A 9 2.59 -23.63 -0.98
N GLU A 10 3.29 -24.20 -0.01
CA GLU A 10 3.70 -23.50 1.22
C GLU A 10 4.63 -22.32 0.91
N ARG A 11 5.56 -22.51 -0.02
CA ARG A 11 6.48 -21.44 -0.45
C ARG A 11 5.75 -20.26 -1.06
N ARG A 12 4.76 -20.52 -1.93
CA ARG A 12 3.94 -19.47 -2.56
C ARG A 12 3.04 -18.77 -1.55
N ASN A 13 2.52 -19.48 -0.55
CA ASN A 13 1.76 -18.89 0.54
C ASN A 13 2.63 -17.96 1.40
N ASP A 14 3.86 -18.35 1.72
CA ASP A 14 4.80 -17.48 2.43
C ASP A 14 5.12 -16.21 1.63
N ILE A 15 5.36 -16.36 0.33
CA ILE A 15 5.57 -15.22 -0.58
C ILE A 15 4.35 -14.29 -0.57
N LEU A 16 3.14 -14.85 -0.66
CA LEU A 16 1.90 -14.07 -0.62
C LEU A 16 1.75 -13.31 0.71
N ASN A 17 2.07 -13.96 1.84
CA ASN A 17 2.04 -13.33 3.15
C ASN A 17 3.04 -12.17 3.24
N TYR A 18 4.23 -12.34 2.68
CA TYR A 18 5.21 -11.25 2.59
C TYR A 18 4.72 -10.08 1.74
N LEU A 19 4.13 -10.36 0.57
CA LEU A 19 3.56 -9.32 -0.29
C LEU A 19 2.43 -8.56 0.43
N ASN A 20 1.58 -9.27 1.16
CA ASN A 20 0.49 -8.69 1.94
C ASN A 20 1.00 -7.83 3.12
N ALA A 21 2.07 -8.26 3.79
CA ALA A 21 2.65 -7.55 4.92
C ALA A 21 3.48 -6.32 4.50
N ALA A 22 4.22 -6.44 3.39
CA ALA A 22 5.04 -5.36 2.85
C ALA A 22 4.22 -4.33 2.06
N GLY A 23 2.96 -4.63 1.74
CA GLY A 23 2.05 -3.72 1.04
C GLY A 23 2.52 -3.38 -0.38
N GLY A 24 3.31 -4.24 -1.04
CA GLY A 24 3.87 -3.92 -2.35
C GLY A 24 4.42 -5.13 -3.09
N PHE A 25 4.68 -4.95 -4.39
CA PHE A 25 5.25 -5.97 -5.28
C PHE A 25 6.78 -6.11 -5.17
N GLY A 26 7.41 -5.25 -4.37
CA GLY A 26 8.85 -5.30 -4.12
C GLY A 26 9.17 -6.25 -2.97
N ILE A 27 9.69 -7.43 -3.28
CA ILE A 27 10.26 -8.33 -2.27
C ILE A 27 11.75 -8.03 -2.14
N PRO A 28 12.25 -7.62 -0.95
CA PRO A 28 13.67 -7.37 -0.74
C PRO A 28 14.52 -8.61 -1.06
N VAL A 29 15.72 -8.40 -1.58
CA VAL A 29 16.67 -9.48 -1.91
C VAL A 29 16.96 -10.36 -0.68
N GLN A 30 16.99 -9.77 0.52
CA GLN A 30 17.17 -10.49 1.78
C GLN A 30 16.03 -11.49 2.04
N VAL A 31 14.79 -11.14 1.71
CA VAL A 31 13.64 -12.03 1.84
C VAL A 31 13.77 -13.19 0.85
N VAL A 32 14.16 -12.90 -0.40
CA VAL A 32 14.42 -13.93 -1.42
C VAL A 32 15.47 -14.93 -0.92
N LYS A 33 16.58 -14.45 -0.36
CA LYS A 33 17.65 -15.28 0.22
C LYS A 33 17.12 -16.16 1.36
N SER A 34 16.40 -15.56 2.32
CA SER A 34 15.84 -16.32 3.45
C SER A 34 14.86 -17.41 3.01
N LEU A 35 14.04 -17.16 1.99
CA LEU A 35 13.11 -18.14 1.44
C LEU A 35 13.85 -19.24 0.67
N SER A 36 14.90 -18.88 -0.06
CA SER A 36 15.79 -19.81 -0.77
C SER A 36 16.39 -20.83 0.21
N GLU A 37 16.94 -20.34 1.32
CA GLU A 37 17.54 -21.14 2.39
C GLU A 37 16.49 -21.99 3.12
N LYS A 38 15.38 -21.37 3.56
CA LYS A 38 14.28 -22.05 4.27
C LYS A 38 13.74 -23.25 3.49
N PHE A 39 13.52 -23.08 2.19
CA PHE A 39 12.91 -24.12 1.35
C PHE A 39 13.92 -24.97 0.58
N LYS A 40 15.23 -24.75 0.79
CA LYS A 40 16.32 -25.44 0.07
C LYS A 40 16.14 -25.42 -1.45
N VAL A 41 15.78 -24.27 -2.00
CA VAL A 41 15.64 -24.05 -3.45
C VAL A 41 16.58 -22.93 -3.89
N THR A 42 16.75 -22.74 -5.20
CA THR A 42 17.54 -21.63 -5.73
C THR A 42 16.76 -20.31 -5.65
N GLU A 43 17.46 -19.19 -5.52
CA GLU A 43 16.84 -17.86 -5.59
C GLU A 43 16.05 -17.67 -6.90
N ARG A 44 16.55 -18.23 -8.01
CA ARG A 44 15.84 -18.23 -9.30
C ARG A 44 14.46 -18.89 -9.20
N GLN A 45 14.34 -19.97 -8.44
CA GLN A 45 13.05 -20.61 -8.21
C GLN A 45 12.13 -19.74 -7.35
N ILE A 46 12.67 -19.05 -6.34
CA ILE A 46 11.93 -18.06 -5.56
C ILE A 46 11.39 -16.95 -6.47
N TYR A 47 12.21 -16.35 -7.32
CA TYR A 47 11.77 -15.31 -8.27
C TYR A 47 10.65 -15.80 -9.21
N LYS A 48 10.73 -17.04 -9.70
CA LYS A 48 9.65 -17.64 -10.49
C LYS A 48 8.36 -17.80 -9.69
N ASP A 49 8.46 -18.23 -8.44
CA ASP A 49 7.28 -18.36 -7.58
C ASP A 49 6.69 -17.00 -7.21
N ILE A 50 7.51 -15.96 -7.03
CA ILE A 50 7.08 -14.57 -6.87
C ILE A 50 6.28 -14.13 -8.11
N GLU A 51 6.82 -14.32 -9.32
CA GLU A 51 6.14 -13.98 -10.56
C GLU A 51 4.76 -14.65 -10.67
N ILE A 52 4.69 -15.93 -10.30
CA ILE A 52 3.44 -16.70 -10.33
C ILE A 52 2.43 -16.19 -9.30
N VAL A 53 2.85 -15.95 -8.06
CA VAL A 53 1.98 -15.43 -6.99
C VAL A 53 1.43 -14.06 -7.36
N ILE A 54 2.29 -13.18 -7.89
CA ILE A 54 1.90 -11.85 -8.34
C ILE A 54 0.83 -11.94 -9.43
N ARG A 55 1.07 -12.76 -10.47
CA ARG A 55 0.16 -12.89 -11.62
C ARG A 55 -1.17 -13.58 -11.29
N GLN A 56 -1.13 -14.65 -10.51
CA GLN A 56 -2.29 -15.53 -10.33
C GLN A 56 -3.16 -15.13 -9.13
N ILE A 57 -2.57 -14.51 -8.11
CA ILE A 57 -3.25 -14.28 -6.84
C ILE A 57 -3.38 -12.78 -6.57
N ALA A 58 -2.25 -12.07 -6.49
CA ALA A 58 -2.25 -10.67 -6.06
C ALA A 58 -2.94 -9.73 -7.07
N PHE A 59 -2.58 -9.81 -8.36
CA PHE A 59 -3.15 -8.91 -9.38
C PHE A 59 -4.67 -8.99 -9.51
N PRO A 60 -5.30 -10.17 -9.64
CA PRO A 60 -6.75 -10.27 -9.72
C PRO A 60 -7.48 -9.71 -8.49
N GLU A 61 -6.94 -9.94 -7.29
CA GLU A 61 -7.51 -9.39 -6.06
C GLU A 61 -7.38 -7.87 -6.00
N ILE A 62 -6.22 -7.34 -6.38
CA ILE A 62 -5.97 -5.90 -6.47
C ILE A 62 -6.89 -5.26 -7.50
N GLU A 63 -7.05 -5.84 -8.69
CA GLU A 63 -7.95 -5.31 -9.71
C GLU A 63 -9.40 -5.23 -9.20
N LYS A 64 -9.85 -6.28 -8.51
CA LYS A 64 -11.18 -6.33 -7.89
C LYS A 64 -11.34 -5.25 -6.81
N LEU A 65 -10.34 -5.06 -5.95
CA LEU A 65 -10.35 -4.04 -4.90
C LEU A 65 -10.28 -2.63 -5.50
N SER A 66 -9.43 -2.41 -6.49
CA SER A 66 -9.31 -1.14 -7.25
C SER A 66 -10.62 -0.74 -7.89
N LYS A 67 -11.33 -1.66 -8.55
CA LYS A 67 -12.64 -1.36 -9.16
C LYS A 67 -13.67 -0.92 -8.12
N LYS A 68 -13.75 -1.62 -6.98
CA LYS A 68 -14.64 -1.24 -5.89
C LYS A 68 -14.27 0.12 -5.31
N PHE A 69 -12.97 0.34 -5.10
CA PHE A 69 -12.44 1.59 -4.58
C PHE A 69 -12.79 2.76 -5.50
N ILE A 70 -12.52 2.65 -6.81
CA ILE A 70 -12.83 3.69 -7.81
C ILE A 70 -14.31 4.05 -7.79
N LEU A 71 -15.20 3.06 -7.76
CA LEU A 71 -16.64 3.31 -7.67
C LEU A 71 -17.01 4.08 -6.40
N SER A 72 -16.51 3.65 -5.24
CA SER A 72 -16.78 4.34 -3.97
C SER A 72 -16.18 5.75 -3.93
N PHE A 73 -15.00 5.93 -4.53
CA PHE A 73 -14.31 7.20 -4.62
C PHE A 73 -15.11 8.18 -5.49
N GLU A 74 -15.54 7.75 -6.67
CA GLU A 74 -16.34 8.57 -7.58
C GLU A 74 -17.67 9.00 -6.96
N VAL A 75 -18.38 8.07 -6.30
CA VAL A 75 -19.64 8.38 -5.59
C VAL A 75 -19.40 9.41 -4.48
N SER A 76 -18.34 9.22 -3.68
CA SER A 76 -18.02 10.11 -2.57
C SER A 76 -17.60 11.50 -3.06
N MET A 77 -16.80 11.57 -4.13
CA MET A 77 -16.40 12.83 -4.77
C MET A 77 -17.60 13.60 -5.33
N ARG A 78 -18.53 12.92 -6.02
CA ARG A 78 -19.76 13.55 -6.52
C ARG A 78 -20.64 14.07 -5.38
N ALA A 79 -20.78 13.30 -4.30
CA ALA A 79 -21.53 13.71 -3.12
C ALA A 79 -20.88 14.91 -2.42
N ALA A 80 -19.56 14.87 -2.20
CA ALA A 80 -18.81 15.97 -1.61
C ALA A 80 -18.97 17.25 -2.43
N HIS A 81 -18.81 17.17 -3.76
CA HIS A 81 -18.96 18.31 -4.65
C HIS A 81 -20.37 18.92 -4.57
N ARG A 82 -21.42 18.09 -4.57
CA ARG A 82 -22.81 18.57 -4.41
C ARG A 82 -23.01 19.32 -3.09
N LEU A 83 -22.44 18.82 -1.99
CA LEU A 83 -22.59 19.44 -0.67
C LEU A 83 -21.81 20.75 -0.56
N ILE A 84 -20.62 20.84 -1.16
CA ILE A 84 -19.78 22.04 -1.21
C ILE A 84 -20.48 23.19 -1.97
N LEU A 85 -21.29 22.87 -2.98
CA LEU A 85 -22.05 23.87 -3.75
C LEU A 85 -23.35 24.34 -3.06
N SER A 86 -23.69 23.80 -1.88
CA SER A 86 -24.84 24.25 -1.09
C SER A 86 -24.69 25.71 -0.66
N GLN A 87 -25.79 26.44 -0.48
CA GLN A 87 -25.76 27.79 0.10
C GLN A 87 -25.65 27.77 1.64
N ASP A 88 -25.89 26.62 2.28
CA ASP A 88 -25.79 26.44 3.73
C ASP A 88 -24.34 26.07 4.13
N GLN A 89 -23.71 26.93 4.93
CA GLN A 89 -22.34 26.76 5.42
C GLN A 89 -22.13 25.45 6.21
N ASN A 90 -23.12 24.98 6.96
CA ASN A 90 -23.03 23.71 7.68
C ASN A 90 -23.00 22.52 6.72
N ILE A 91 -23.74 22.61 5.62
CA ILE A 91 -23.76 21.59 4.56
C ILE A 91 -22.45 21.63 3.76
N GLN A 92 -21.92 22.82 3.49
CA GLN A 92 -20.61 22.98 2.86
C GLN A 92 -19.48 22.33 3.68
N ALA A 93 -19.46 22.58 4.99
CA ALA A 93 -18.47 21.99 5.90
C ALA A 93 -18.50 20.46 5.88
N LYS A 94 -19.70 19.85 5.83
CA LYS A 94 -19.86 18.40 5.66
C LYS A 94 -19.29 17.91 4.32
N GLY A 95 -19.51 18.68 3.25
CA GLY A 95 -18.94 18.39 1.93
C GLY A 95 -17.40 18.40 1.93
N ILE A 96 -16.79 19.39 2.57
CA ILE A 96 -15.32 19.49 2.73
C ILE A 96 -14.80 18.31 3.57
N SER A 97 -15.47 17.97 4.67
CA SER A 97 -15.09 16.82 5.50
C SER A 97 -15.13 15.52 4.71
N LEU A 98 -16.18 15.30 3.91
CA LEU A 98 -16.31 14.11 3.06
C LEU A 98 -15.22 14.06 1.98
N LEU A 99 -14.87 15.21 1.39
CA LEU A 99 -13.78 15.33 0.43
C LEU A 99 -12.43 14.93 1.06
N ASN A 100 -12.10 15.49 2.23
CA ASN A 100 -10.87 15.18 2.94
C ASN A 100 -10.78 13.70 3.31
N GLN A 101 -11.87 13.11 3.81
CA GLN A 101 -11.94 11.69 4.12
C GLN A 101 -11.73 10.83 2.86
N THR A 102 -12.32 11.22 1.74
CA THR A 102 -12.19 10.51 0.47
C THR A 102 -10.75 10.54 -0.06
N ILE A 103 -10.06 11.68 0.07
CA ILE A 103 -8.64 11.83 -0.30
C ILE A 103 -7.73 11.01 0.64
N SER A 104 -8.02 11.00 1.95
CA SER A 104 -7.29 10.18 2.92
C SER A 104 -7.40 8.70 2.56
N ASN A 105 -8.63 8.20 2.35
CA ASN A 105 -8.87 6.81 1.96
C ASN A 105 -8.15 6.43 0.66
N PHE A 106 -8.05 7.37 -0.30
CA PHE A 106 -7.30 7.15 -1.53
C PHE A 106 -5.80 7.05 -1.27
N THR A 107 -5.27 7.91 -0.42
CA THR A 107 -3.86 7.87 -0.03
C THR A 107 -3.53 6.55 0.67
N ASP A 108 -4.34 6.12 1.63
CA ASP A 108 -4.18 4.85 2.34
C ASP A 108 -4.23 3.66 1.37
N PHE A 109 -5.13 3.72 0.38
CA PHE A 109 -5.21 2.70 -0.67
C PHE A 109 -3.91 2.63 -1.47
N LEU A 110 -3.38 3.77 -1.94
CA LEU A 110 -2.14 3.81 -2.70
C LEU A 110 -0.94 3.32 -1.89
N GLU A 111 -0.87 3.67 -0.62
CA GLU A 111 0.22 3.26 0.29
C GLU A 111 0.15 1.76 0.61
N LYS A 112 -1.05 1.22 0.85
CA LYS A 112 -1.27 -0.21 1.09
C LYS A 112 -0.88 -1.11 -0.07
N PHE A 113 -0.95 -0.58 -1.30
CA PHE A 113 -0.52 -1.30 -2.51
C PHE A 113 0.85 -0.86 -3.02
N GLY A 114 1.56 -0.01 -2.27
CA GLY A 114 2.93 0.38 -2.59
C GLY A 114 3.03 1.21 -3.87
N LEU A 115 1.90 1.79 -4.30
CA LEU A 115 1.81 2.72 -5.43
C LEU A 115 2.25 4.12 -5.01
N LYS A 116 2.27 4.39 -3.70
CA LYS A 116 2.81 5.61 -3.10
C LYS A 116 3.63 5.21 -1.86
N SER A 117 4.78 5.85 -1.66
CA SER A 117 5.52 5.71 -0.39
C SER A 117 4.78 6.42 0.73
N LYS A 118 4.68 5.77 1.89
CA LYS A 118 4.13 6.39 3.10
C LYS A 118 4.99 7.58 3.51
N ILE A 119 4.46 8.78 3.39
CA ILE A 119 5.13 10.00 3.87
C ILE A 119 4.73 10.11 5.33
N ALA A 120 5.54 9.53 6.23
CA ALA A 120 5.49 9.57 7.70
C ALA A 120 4.10 9.69 8.36
N ASP A 121 3.74 8.75 9.24
CA ASP A 121 2.62 8.96 10.16
C ASP A 121 2.77 10.33 10.82
N GLU A 122 1.70 11.13 10.78
CA GLU A 122 1.61 12.40 11.48
C GLU A 122 1.80 12.09 12.96
N HIS A 123 3.05 12.10 13.42
CA HIS A 123 3.35 12.01 14.82
C HIS A 123 2.70 13.25 15.42
N ASN A 124 1.61 13.03 16.15
CA ASN A 124 1.15 13.92 17.19
C ASN A 124 2.29 14.10 18.20
N LEU A 125 3.28 14.90 17.81
CA LEU A 125 4.22 15.51 18.72
C LEU A 125 3.35 16.43 19.56
N ASN A 126 3.17 16.04 20.81
CA ASN A 126 2.57 16.86 21.83
C ASN A 126 3.41 18.15 21.90
N VAL A 127 2.94 19.22 21.25
CA VAL A 127 3.67 20.49 21.11
C VAL A 127 3.64 21.21 22.44
N LYS A 128 4.59 20.87 23.32
CA LYS A 128 5.19 21.87 24.19
C LYS A 128 6.61 22.10 23.69
N ASN A 129 6.83 23.32 23.21
CA ASN A 129 8.07 23.91 22.71
C ASN A 129 8.27 23.82 21.20
N TYR A 130 7.81 24.87 20.53
CA TYR A 130 8.30 25.30 19.24
C TYR A 130 9.83 25.39 19.25
N VAL A 131 10.48 24.75 18.27
CA VAL A 131 11.72 25.27 17.67
C VAL A 131 11.62 25.07 16.17
N PHE A 132 11.51 26.17 15.43
CA PHE A 132 11.66 26.21 13.99
C PHE A 132 13.03 25.64 13.61
N LYS A 133 13.06 24.66 12.70
CA LYS A 133 14.31 24.25 12.04
C LYS A 133 14.17 24.46 10.53
N ILE A 134 14.90 25.47 10.08
CA ILE A 134 15.07 25.90 8.70
C ILE A 134 15.50 24.71 7.86
N ILE A 135 14.79 24.45 6.76
CA ILE A 135 15.20 23.50 5.72
C ILE A 135 16.32 24.17 4.95
N THR A 136 17.56 23.69 5.12
CA THR A 136 18.63 23.96 4.16
C THR A 136 18.49 22.97 3.02
N GLU A 137 17.98 23.43 1.87
CA GLU A 137 18.12 22.73 0.60
C GLU A 137 19.62 22.58 0.29
N LYS A 138 20.14 21.35 0.29
CA LYS A 138 21.32 21.04 -0.51
C LYS A 138 20.84 20.90 -1.95
N LYS A 139 21.14 21.91 -2.78
CA LYS A 139 21.36 21.68 -4.21
C LYS A 139 22.75 21.05 -4.34
N GLU A 140 22.82 19.84 -4.89
CA GLU A 140 24.05 19.28 -5.43
C GLU A 140 23.99 19.40 -6.96
N ASP A 141 24.91 20.23 -7.45
CA ASP A 141 25.53 20.44 -8.78
C ASP A 141 24.68 20.52 -10.07
#